data_AF-A0A3C0Z6B2-F1
#
_entry.id   AF-A0A3C0Z6B2-F1
#
_cell.length_a   1.000
_cell.length_b   1.000
_cell.length_c   1.000
_cell.angle_alpha   90.00
_cell.angle_beta   90.00
_cell.angle_gamma   90.00
#
_symmetry.space_group_name_H-M   'P 1'
#
loop_
_entity.id
_entity.type
_entity.pdbx_description
1 polymer ?
#
loop_
_entity_poly.entity_id
_entity_poly.type
_entity_poly.pdbx_seq_one_letter_code
_entity_poly.pdbx_strand_id
1 'polypeptide(L)' 'GHNFVLADEKCNSAKSDFLASEEFLFQWQERNQKFDSLITDELSKFGFLTDIWRSHSVANWAYQQAKENGYLFWSNTN' A
#
# COMPACT_ATOMS: atom_id res chain seq x y z
N GLY A 1 -8.57 0.36 -6.90
CA GLY A 1 -8.72 0.12 -5.46
C GLY A 1 -7.60 0.81 -4.72
N HIS A 2 -7.85 1.26 -3.48
CA HIS A 2 -6.81 1.71 -2.55
C HIS A 2 -5.97 0.55 -1.98
N ASN A 3 -6.25 -0.70 -2.34
CA ASN A 3 -5.46 -1.82 -1.90
C ASN A 3 -4.27 -2.03 -2.84
N PHE A 4 -3.08 -1.92 -2.25
CA PHE A 4 -1.88 -2.56 -2.75
C PHE A 4 -2.17 -4.06 -2.87
N VAL A 5 -1.69 -4.67 -3.96
CA VAL A 5 -1.69 -6.12 -4.19
C VAL A 5 -2.94 -6.70 -4.89
N LEU A 6 -2.95 -6.61 -6.22
CA LEU A 6 -3.26 -7.79 -7.04
C LEU A 6 -1.93 -8.52 -7.26
N ALA A 7 -1.69 -9.59 -6.52
CA ALA A 7 -0.56 -10.47 -6.77
C ALA A 7 -1.01 -11.92 -6.70
N ASP A 8 -0.55 -12.70 -7.67
CA ASP A 8 -0.64 -14.15 -7.69
C ASP A 8 0.02 -14.73 -6.43
N GLU A 9 -0.49 -15.86 -5.94
CA GLU A 9 -0.05 -16.51 -4.70
C GLU A 9 1.47 -16.76 -4.67
N LYS A 10 2.06 -17.13 -5.83
CA LYS A 10 3.51 -17.31 -5.98
C LYS A 10 4.29 -16.00 -5.84
N CYS A 11 3.75 -14.88 -6.31
CA CYS A 11 4.41 -13.58 -6.21
C CYS A 11 4.35 -13.00 -4.80
N ASN A 12 3.24 -13.22 -4.08
CA ASN A 12 3.10 -12.78 -2.69
C ASN A 12 4.01 -13.57 -1.74
N SER A 13 4.09 -14.89 -1.91
CA SER A 13 4.99 -15.73 -1.11
C SER A 13 6.47 -15.43 -1.42
N ALA A 14 6.84 -15.17 -2.68
CA ALA A 14 8.21 -14.82 -3.05
C ALA A 14 8.67 -13.43 -2.57
N LYS A 15 7.75 -12.58 -2.12
CA LYS A 15 8.02 -11.22 -1.62
C LYS A 15 7.54 -11.01 -0.18
N SER A 16 7.26 -12.09 0.55
CA SER A 16 6.58 -12.03 1.85
C SER A 16 7.28 -11.12 2.84
N ASP A 17 8.61 -11.09 2.79
CA ASP A 17 9.45 -10.35 3.73
C ASP A 17 10.04 -9.08 3.10
N PHE A 18 9.39 -8.56 2.05
CA PHE A 18 9.91 -7.45 1.24
C PHE A 18 8.86 -6.37 1.02
N LEU A 19 9.09 -5.18 1.60
CA LEU A 19 8.25 -4.00 1.39
C LEU A 19 9.02 -2.92 0.64
N ALA A 20 8.29 -1.98 0.01
CA ALA A 20 8.91 -0.74 -0.46
C ALA A 20 9.38 0.08 0.74
N SER A 21 10.40 0.93 0.59
CA SER A 21 10.85 1.83 1.65
C SER A 21 9.71 2.72 2.19
N GLU A 22 9.91 3.26 3.40
CA GLU A 22 8.96 4.21 4.00
C GLU A 22 8.76 5.48 3.16
N GLU A 23 9.76 5.86 2.37
CA GLU A 23 9.64 6.96 1.41
C GLU A 23 8.52 6.71 0.40
N PHE A 24 8.45 5.50 -0.16
CA PHE A 24 7.38 5.13 -1.08
C PHE A 24 6.02 5.02 -0.38
N LEU A 25 5.99 4.55 0.88
CA LEU A 25 4.77 4.57 1.68
C LEU A 25 4.24 6.01 1.83
N PHE A 26 5.12 6.94 2.20
CA PHE A 26 4.75 8.35 2.38
C PHE A 26 4.23 8.97 1.08
N GLN A 27 4.94 8.79 -0.03
CA GLN A 27 4.50 9.27 -1.35
C GLN A 27 3.14 8.68 -1.76
N TRP A 28 2.90 7.41 -1.45
CA TRP A 28 1.62 6.74 -1.71
C TRP A 28 0.50 7.32 -0.85
N GLN A 29 0.75 7.57 0.43
CA GLN A 29 -0.21 8.19 1.34
C GLN A 29 -0.57 9.62 0.90
N GLU A 30 0.43 10.43 0.54
CA GLU A 30 0.22 11.79 0.02
C GLU A 30 -0.58 11.77 -1.29
N ARG A 31 -0.25 10.87 -2.22
CA ARG A 31 -0.99 10.71 -3.47
C ARG A 31 -2.46 10.34 -3.20
N ASN A 32 -2.72 9.38 -2.30
CA ASN A 32 -4.10 9.02 -1.97
C ASN A 32 -4.86 10.20 -1.37
N GLN A 33 -4.27 10.96 -0.45
CA GLN A 33 -4.91 12.14 0.12
C GLN A 33 -5.20 13.19 -0.95
N LYS A 34 -4.22 13.46 -1.82
CA LYS A 34 -4.34 14.44 -2.90
C LYS A 34 -5.44 14.09 -3.90
N PHE A 35 -5.67 12.80 -4.15
CA PHE A 35 -6.58 12.32 -5.19
C PHE A 35 -7.77 11.52 -4.64
N ASP A 36 -8.09 11.63 -3.35
CA ASP A 36 -9.08 10.78 -2.67
C ASP A 36 -10.44 10.81 -3.36
N SER A 37 -10.96 12.02 -3.65
CA SER A 37 -12.23 12.19 -4.38
C SER A 37 -12.18 11.51 -5.75
N LEU A 38 -11.15 11.79 -6.55
CA LEU A 38 -11.03 11.22 -7.90
C LEU A 38 -10.98 9.69 -7.85
N ILE A 39 -10.16 9.13 -6.94
CA ILE A 39 -10.01 7.68 -6.83
C ILE A 39 -11.32 7.03 -6.37
N THR A 40 -12.00 7.64 -5.39
CA THR A 40 -13.29 7.17 -4.88
C THR A 40 -14.37 7.25 -5.96
N ASP A 41 -14.48 8.37 -6.67
CA ASP A 41 -15.47 8.56 -7.72
C ASP A 41 -15.26 7.56 -8.86
N GLU A 42 -14.04 7.39 -9.36
CA GLU A 42 -13.76 6.44 -10.45
C GLU A 42 -13.98 5.00 -10.04
N LEU A 43 -13.64 4.60 -8.82
CA LEU A 43 -13.80 3.22 -8.35
C LEU A 43 -15.25 2.88 -8.00
N SER A 44 -16.02 3.86 -7.52
CA SER A 44 -17.45 3.70 -7.23
C SER A 44 -18.25 3.33 -8.49
N LYS A 45 -17.85 3.83 -9.67
CA LYS A 45 -18.45 3.47 -10.98
C LYS A 45 -18.39 1.97 -11.27
N PHE A 46 -17.43 1.27 -10.68
CA PHE A 46 -17.26 -0.18 -10.79
C PHE A 46 -17.79 -0.94 -9.56
N GLY A 47 -18.48 -0.26 -8.63
CA GLY A 47 -19.05 -0.85 -7.42
C GLY A 47 -18.05 -1.07 -6.28
N PHE A 48 -16.84 -0.50 -6.35
CA PHE A 48 -15.88 -0.59 -5.26
C PHE A 48 -16.13 0.50 -4.21
N LEU A 49 -16.11 0.11 -2.94
CA LEU A 49 -16.05 1.04 -1.81
C LEU A 49 -14.59 1.34 -1.47
N THR A 50 -14.26 2.62 -1.33
CA THR A 50 -12.94 3.09 -0.92
C THR A 50 -13.00 3.84 0.40
N ASP A 51 -12.03 3.57 1.26
CA ASP A 51 -11.84 4.27 2.53
C ASP A 51 -10.34 4.50 2.72
N ILE A 52 -9.93 5.76 2.58
CA ILE A 52 -8.53 6.16 2.66
C ILE A 52 -7.94 5.90 4.05
N TRP A 53 -8.71 6.11 5.12
CA TRP A 53 -8.26 5.91 6.49
C TRP A 53 -7.98 4.43 6.76
N ARG A 54 -8.90 3.54 6.37
CA ARG A 54 -8.68 2.09 6.47
C ARG A 54 -7.45 1.67 5.68
N SER A 55 -7.29 2.20 4.47
CA SER A 55 -6.16 1.85 3.60
C SER A 55 -4.82 2.27 4.23
N HIS A 56 -4.76 3.49 4.80
CA HIS A 56 -3.57 3.99 5.48
C HIS A 56 -3.30 3.24 6.79
N SER A 57 -4.32 2.89 7.57
CA SER A 57 -4.18 2.10 8.79
C SER A 57 -3.62 0.70 8.52
N VAL A 58 -4.13 0.01 7.49
CA VAL A 58 -3.62 -1.31 7.10
C VAL A 58 -2.16 -1.21 6.62
N ALA A 59 -1.84 -0.21 5.81
CA ALA A 59 -0.46 0.00 5.34
C ALA A 59 0.49 0.29 6.52
N ASN A 60 0.10 1.18 7.44
CA ASN A 60 0.91 1.49 8.63
C ASN A 60 1.13 0.25 9.50
N TRP A 61 0.09 -0.56 9.73
CA TRP A 61 0.22 -1.81 10.47
C TRP A 61 1.18 -2.78 9.78
N ALA A 62 1.08 -2.97 8.46
CA ALA A 62 1.97 -3.86 7.72
C ALA A 62 3.44 -3.41 7.81
N TYR A 63 3.71 -2.11 7.68
CA TYR A 63 5.06 -1.55 7.84
C TYR A 63 5.58 -1.68 9.26
N GLN A 64 4.72 -1.53 10.28
CA GLN A 64 5.10 -1.79 11.67
C GLN A 64 5.50 -3.26 11.86
N GLN A 65 4.70 -4.21 11.36
CA GLN A 65 5.02 -5.63 11.43
C GLN A 65 6.33 -5.96 10.70
N ALA A 66 6.58 -5.36 9.55
CA ALA A 66 7.82 -5.53 8.80
C ALA A 66 9.04 -5.04 9.60
N LYS A 67 8.94 -3.89 10.28
CA LYS A 67 10.01 -3.38 11.15
C LYS A 67 10.26 -4.30 12.35
N GLU A 68 9.20 -4.72 13.02
CA GLU A 68 9.27 -5.59 14.22
C GLU A 68 9.86 -6.97 13.89
N ASN A 69 9.63 -7.47 12.67
CA ASN A 69 10.12 -8.78 12.21
C ASN A 69 11.39 -8.71 11.34
N GLY A 70 12.01 -7.53 11.20
CA GLY A 70 13.28 -7.38 10.48
C GLY A 70 13.21 -7.64 8.97
N TYR A 71 12.08 -7.28 8.34
CA TYR A 71 11.89 -7.43 6.89
C TYR A 71 12.83 -6.51 6.11
N LEU A 72 13.03 -6.86 4.83
CA LEU A 72 13.83 -6.08 3.90
C LEU A 72 12.98 -4.98 3.26
N PHE A 73 13.58 -3.81 3.11
CA PHE A 73 12.93 -2.65 2.49
C PHE A 73 13.66 -2.26 1.21
N TRP A 74 12.92 -2.19 0.10
CA TRP A 74 13.42 -1.71 -1.18
C TRP A 74 13.50 -0.19 -1.20
N SER A 75 14.71 0.35 -1.28
CA SER A 75 14.98 1.75 -1.58
C SER A 75 15.50 1.92 -3.00
N ASN A 76 15.35 3.13 -3.55
CA ASN A 76 15.90 3.52 -4.85
C ASN A 76 17.40 3.86 -4.80
N THR A 77 18.12 3.41 -3.77
CA THR A 77 19.57 3.63 -3.65
C THR A 77 20.30 2.72 -4.63
N ASN A 78 20.89 3.34 -5.65
CA ASN A 78 21.91 2.73 -6.51
C ASN A 78 23.13 2.27 -5.71
#